data_AF-A0A087H744-F1
#
_entry.id   AF-A0A087H744-F1
#
_cell.length_a   1.000
_cell.length_b   1.000
_cell.length_c   1.000
_cell.angle_alpha   90.00
_cell.angle_beta   90.00
_cell.angle_gamma   90.00
#
_symmetry.space_group_name_H-M   'P 1'
#
loop_
_entity.id
_entity.type
_entity.pdbx_description
1 polymer ?
#
loop_
_entity_poly.entity_id
_entity_poly.type
_entity_poly.pdbx_seq_one_letter_code
_entity_poly.pdbx_strand_id
1 'polypeptide(L)'
;MTNPSFFPDERMWSYGFWKGKDGKGCYNTACLGFVQVSKEIPIVQPIDDLKPGEPAWWHCSIHQDKNTGNWWITRLISNPPHNVDIGYWPKELFNLFDNGADLAGVGGVVQASPFGSSPPMGDGVVR
;
A
#
# COMPACT_ATOMS: atom_id res chain seq x y z
N MET A 1 8.56 0.36 -1.30
CA MET A 1 9.06 -0.37 -2.48
C MET A 1 10.21 0.41 -3.06
N THR A 2 11.32 -0.27 -3.33
CA THR A 2 12.45 0.23 -4.09
C THR A 2 12.39 -0.45 -5.47
N ASN A 3 12.11 0.32 -6.53
CA ASN A 3 12.04 -0.22 -7.89
C ASN A 3 12.37 0.90 -8.91
N PRO A 4 13.59 0.94 -9.46
CA PRO A 4 14.02 1.98 -10.40
C PRO A 4 13.25 1.99 -11.73
N SER A 5 12.57 0.90 -12.09
CA SER A 5 11.71 0.86 -13.29
C SER A 5 10.35 1.51 -13.05
N PHE A 6 9.97 1.75 -11.79
CA PHE A 6 8.65 2.24 -11.41
C PHE A 6 8.69 3.58 -10.66
N PHE A 7 9.82 3.93 -10.06
CA PHE A 7 10.02 5.16 -9.27
C PHE A 7 11.26 5.93 -9.74
N PRO A 8 11.27 7.26 -9.55
CA PRO A 8 12.30 8.14 -10.13
C PRO A 8 13.65 8.10 -9.40
N ASP A 9 13.72 7.50 -8.21
CA ASP A 9 14.92 7.48 -7.38
C ASP A 9 15.03 6.18 -6.56
N GLU A 10 16.12 6.06 -5.80
CA GLU A 10 16.44 4.91 -4.97
C GLU A 10 15.77 4.93 -3.58
N ARG A 11 14.95 5.95 -3.28
CA ARG A 11 14.26 6.01 -1.99
C ARG A 11 13.24 4.88 -1.87
N MET A 12 12.83 4.59 -0.65
CA MET A 12 11.68 3.71 -0.43
C MET A 12 10.40 4.49 -0.74
N TRP A 13 9.55 3.98 -1.62
CA TRP A 13 8.25 4.59 -1.93
C TRP A 13 7.09 3.80 -1.31
N SER A 14 6.07 4.50 -0.81
CA SER A 14 4.77 3.86 -0.54
C SER A 14 4.12 3.46 -1.86
N TYR A 15 3.35 2.38 -1.84
CA TYR A 15 2.62 1.92 -3.02
C TYR A 15 1.38 1.13 -2.60
N GLY A 16 0.38 1.10 -3.46
CA GLY A 16 -0.75 0.21 -3.37
C GLY A 16 -0.66 -0.87 -4.45
N PHE A 17 -1.02 -2.10 -4.12
CA PHE A 17 -1.25 -3.15 -5.11
C PHE A 17 -2.54 -3.86 -4.75
N TRP A 18 -3.38 -4.11 -5.75
CA TRP A 18 -4.58 -4.90 -5.59
C TRP A 18 -4.67 -5.94 -6.70
N LYS A 19 -5.32 -7.05 -6.40
CA LYS A 19 -5.66 -8.08 -7.37
C LYS A 19 -7.09 -8.53 -7.11
N GLY A 20 -7.95 -8.36 -8.11
CA GLY A 20 -9.32 -8.81 -8.10
C GLY A 20 -9.43 -10.30 -8.41
N LYS A 21 -10.66 -10.83 -8.28
CA LYS A 21 -10.92 -12.27 -8.41
C LYS A 21 -10.58 -12.86 -9.78
N ASP A 22 -10.64 -12.04 -10.83
CA ASP A 22 -10.38 -12.47 -12.21
C ASP A 22 -8.87 -12.50 -12.50
N GLY A 23 -8.04 -12.34 -11.46
CA GLY A 23 -6.59 -12.31 -11.55
C GLY A 23 -6.05 -10.97 -12.04
N LYS A 24 -6.92 -10.01 -12.39
CA LYS A 24 -6.49 -8.67 -12.81
C LYS A 24 -6.13 -7.83 -11.60
N GLY A 25 -5.12 -7.01 -11.76
CA GLY A 25 -4.63 -6.14 -10.70
C GLY A 25 -3.66 -5.14 -11.27
N CYS A 26 -3.44 -4.06 -10.54
CA CYS A 26 -2.42 -3.09 -10.91
C CYS A 26 -1.84 -2.41 -9.68
N TYR A 27 -0.70 -1.78 -9.90
CA TYR A 27 -0.06 -0.94 -8.92
C TYR A 27 -0.68 0.47 -8.95
N ASN A 28 -0.86 1.04 -7.77
CA ASN A 28 -1.20 2.44 -7.55
C ASN A 28 -2.45 2.85 -8.36
N THR A 29 -2.32 3.90 -9.16
CA THR A 29 -3.35 4.43 -10.06
C THR A 29 -3.05 4.13 -11.54
N ALA A 30 -2.17 3.16 -11.82
CA ALA A 30 -1.83 2.78 -13.20
C ALA A 30 -3.01 2.18 -13.97
N CYS A 31 -4.05 1.75 -13.25
CA CYS A 31 -5.34 1.36 -13.81
C CYS A 31 -6.48 1.87 -12.93
N LEU A 32 -7.71 1.76 -13.45
CA LEU A 32 -8.93 2.09 -12.71
C LEU A 32 -9.17 1.08 -11.59
N GLY A 33 -8.56 1.31 -10.44
CA GLY A 33 -8.77 0.46 -9.26
C GLY A 33 -8.54 1.14 -7.92
N PHE A 34 -7.90 2.30 -7.87
CA PHE A 34 -7.79 3.09 -6.65
C PHE A 34 -8.28 4.52 -6.91
N VAL A 35 -9.14 5.01 -6.02
CA VAL A 35 -9.62 6.38 -6.03
C VAL A 35 -8.92 7.14 -4.91
N GLN A 36 -7.98 8.01 -5.28
CA GLN A 36 -7.31 8.93 -4.36
C GLN A 36 -8.30 10.00 -3.90
N VAL A 37 -8.44 10.18 -2.59
CA VAL A 37 -9.35 11.16 -1.98
C VAL A 37 -8.57 12.26 -1.26
N SER A 38 -7.59 11.90 -0.43
CA SER A 38 -6.76 12.88 0.25
C SER A 38 -5.94 13.68 -0.76
N LYS A 39 -5.92 15.00 -0.60
CA LYS A 39 -5.02 15.90 -1.33
C LYS A 39 -3.70 16.13 -0.60
N GLU A 40 -3.63 15.71 0.65
CA GLU A 40 -2.48 15.92 1.54
C GLU A 40 -1.57 14.70 1.57
N ILE A 41 -2.17 13.50 1.55
CA ILE A 41 -1.45 12.24 1.71
C ILE A 41 -1.75 11.35 0.50
N PRO A 42 -0.87 11.32 -0.51
CA PRO A 42 -1.01 10.41 -1.64
C PRO A 42 -0.70 8.97 -1.22
N ILE A 43 -1.34 7.99 -1.87
CA ILE A 43 -1.00 6.57 -1.70
C ILE A 43 0.43 6.24 -2.17
N VAL A 44 0.94 7.03 -3.12
CA VAL A 44 2.32 6.94 -3.64
C VAL A 44 3.10 8.19 -3.26
N GLN A 45 4.08 8.03 -2.38
CA GLN A 45 5.04 9.07 -2.02
C GLN A 45 6.36 8.45 -1.58
N PRO A 46 7.47 9.19 -1.67
CA PRO A 46 8.69 8.79 -1.01
C PRO A 46 8.48 8.72 0.51
N ILE A 47 9.08 7.72 1.13
CA ILE A 47 9.17 7.59 2.58
C ILE A 47 10.53 8.16 2.96
N ASP A 48 10.51 9.42 3.39
CA ASP A 48 11.68 10.11 3.90
C ASP A 48 11.94 9.73 5.37
N ASP A 49 13.13 10.07 5.89
CA ASP A 49 13.53 9.90 7.30
C ASP A 49 13.67 8.46 7.82
N LEU A 50 13.86 7.47 6.94
CA LEU A 50 14.27 6.13 7.37
C LEU A 50 15.72 6.16 7.87
N LYS A 51 15.90 5.90 9.17
CA LYS A 51 17.21 5.76 9.79
C LYS A 51 17.60 4.28 9.91
N PRO A 52 18.82 3.89 9.48
CA PRO A 52 19.26 2.51 9.55
C PRO A 52 19.18 1.92 10.97
N GLY A 53 18.34 0.89 11.13
CA GLY A 53 18.15 0.20 12.41
C GLY A 53 17.16 0.87 13.39
N GLU A 54 16.53 1.98 13.00
CA GLU A 54 15.38 2.51 13.74
C GLU A 54 14.08 2.07 13.05
N PRO A 55 13.12 1.44 13.76
CA PRO A 55 11.86 1.05 13.17
C PRO A 55 11.00 2.28 12.88
N ALA A 56 10.64 2.48 11.62
CA ALA A 56 9.66 3.47 11.20
C ALA A 56 8.29 2.81 11.01
N TRP A 57 7.25 3.41 11.60
CA TRP A 57 5.89 2.87 11.55
C TRP A 57 4.97 3.80 10.79
N TRP A 58 4.39 3.27 9.71
CA TRP A 58 3.30 3.91 8.99
C TRP A 58 1.97 3.33 9.46
N HIS A 59 1.38 3.97 10.47
CA HIS A 59 0.09 3.55 11.01
C HIS A 59 -1.03 3.79 10.01
N CYS A 60 -1.43 2.73 9.31
CA CYS A 60 -2.55 2.73 8.38
C CYS A 60 -3.57 1.66 8.79
N SER A 61 -4.84 1.96 8.57
CA SER A 61 -5.93 1.00 8.70
C SER A 61 -6.51 0.72 7.31
N ILE A 62 -6.68 -0.56 6.98
CA ILE A 62 -7.49 -0.99 5.84
C ILE A 62 -8.80 -1.52 6.39
N HIS A 63 -9.91 -0.96 5.92
CA HIS A 63 -11.23 -1.36 6.40
C HIS A 63 -12.29 -1.21 5.30
N GLN A 64 -13.32 -2.04 5.37
CA GLN A 64 -14.47 -1.93 4.49
C GLN A 64 -15.47 -0.92 5.05
N ASP A 65 -15.86 0.06 4.25
CA ASP A 65 -16.97 0.95 4.58
C ASP A 65 -18.29 0.19 4.47
N LYS A 66 -19.08 0.20 5.54
CA LYS A 66 -20.35 -0.54 5.62
C LYS A 66 -21.44 0.04 4.73
N ASN A 67 -21.34 1.31 4.36
CA ASN A 67 -22.37 1.97 3.53
C ASN A 67 -22.17 1.68 2.05
N THR A 68 -20.94 1.82 1.55
CA THR A 68 -20.63 1.67 0.13
C THR A 68 -20.14 0.26 -0.24
N GLY A 69 -19.51 -0.43 0.72
CA GLY A 69 -18.76 -1.67 0.52
C GLY A 69 -17.32 -1.46 0.05
N ASN A 70 -16.90 -0.21 -0.17
CA ASN A 70 -15.56 0.13 -0.64
C ASN A 70 -14.51 -0.13 0.44
N TRP A 71 -13.31 -0.50 0.01
CA TRP A 71 -12.18 -0.75 0.90
C TRP A 71 -11.33 0.48 1.02
N TRP A 72 -11.33 1.11 2.19
CA TRP A 72 -10.59 2.33 2.47
C TRP A 72 -9.23 2.03 3.07
N ILE A 73 -8.28 2.90 2.76
CA ILE A 73 -7.02 3.02 3.50
C ILE A 73 -6.95 4.39 4.15
N THR A 74 -6.76 4.39 5.46
CA THR A 74 -6.77 5.59 6.30
C THR A 74 -5.50 5.65 7.12
N ARG A 75 -4.81 6.79 7.09
CA ARG A 75 -3.67 7.04 7.96
C ARG A 75 -4.18 7.39 9.35
N LEU A 76 -3.69 6.65 10.35
CA LEU A 76 -3.96 6.89 11.76
C LEU A 76 -2.87 7.83 12.29
N ILE A 77 -3.26 9.05 12.68
CA ILE A 77 -2.33 10.05 13.20
C ILE A 77 -2.58 10.20 14.70
N SER A 78 -1.52 10.13 15.49
CA SER A 78 -1.54 10.05 16.96
C SER A 78 -2.05 11.31 17.67
N ASN A 79 -2.26 12.42 16.93
CA ASN A 79 -2.86 13.64 17.46
C ASN A 79 -4.31 13.75 16.96
N PRO A 80 -5.32 13.54 17.83
CA PRO A 80 -6.72 13.77 17.50
C PRO A 80 -6.93 15.22 17.01
N PRO A 81 -7.85 15.48 16.06
CA PRO A 81 -8.88 14.58 15.52
C PRO A 81 -8.60 13.97 14.11
N HIS A 82 -7.38 14.03 13.56
CA HIS A 82 -7.22 13.87 12.11
C HIS A 82 -6.70 12.50 11.69
N ASN A 83 -7.58 11.50 11.67
CA ASN A 83 -7.38 10.38 10.74
C ASN A 83 -7.57 10.93 9.32
N VAL A 84 -6.73 10.51 8.38
CA VAL A 84 -6.77 11.00 7.00
C VAL A 84 -7.09 9.86 6.06
N ASP A 85 -8.25 9.92 5.43
CA ASP A 85 -8.66 8.97 4.40
C ASP A 85 -7.86 9.22 3.13
N ILE A 86 -6.89 8.36 2.86
CA ILE A 86 -6.01 8.47 1.69
C ILE A 86 -6.85 8.23 0.44
N GLY A 87 -7.67 7.19 0.44
CA GLY A 87 -8.55 6.83 -0.66
C GLY A 87 -9.10 5.41 -0.51
N TYR A 88 -9.70 4.90 -1.58
CA TYR A 88 -10.36 3.59 -1.55
C TYR A 88 -10.23 2.79 -2.84
N TRP A 89 -10.34 1.47 -2.67
CA TRP A 89 -10.57 0.51 -3.74
C TRP A 89 -12.08 0.24 -3.85
N PRO A 90 -12.69 0.39 -5.05
CA PRO A 90 -14.09 0.06 -5.26
C PRO A 90 -14.41 -1.39 -4.94
N LYS A 91 -15.58 -1.66 -4.36
CA LYS A 91 -16.00 -3.04 -4.00
C LYS A 91 -16.05 -3.98 -5.19
N GLU A 92 -16.28 -3.47 -6.39
CA GLU A 92 -16.43 -4.24 -7.63
C GLU A 92 -15.14 -5.01 -7.98
N LEU A 93 -14.00 -4.56 -7.46
CA LEU A 93 -12.72 -5.26 -7.57
C LEU A 93 -12.70 -6.56 -6.74
N PHE A 94 -13.53 -6.64 -5.71
CA PHE A 94 -13.45 -7.61 -4.61
C PHE A 94 -14.78 -8.32 -4.36
N ASN A 95 -15.50 -8.70 -5.41
CA ASN A 95 -16.79 -9.41 -5.32
C ASN A 95 -16.74 -10.86 -4.77
N LEU A 96 -15.60 -11.28 -4.23
CA LEU A 96 -15.51 -12.47 -3.37
C LEU A 96 -15.64 -12.12 -1.88
N PHE A 97 -15.61 -10.83 -1.55
CA PHE A 97 -15.61 -10.26 -0.20
C PHE A 97 -16.80 -9.30 0.01
N ASP A 98 -17.93 -9.56 -0.66
CA ASP A 98 -19.11 -8.69 -0.61
C ASP A 98 -19.63 -8.46 0.82
N ASN A 99 -19.42 -9.42 1.72
CA ASN A 99 -19.75 -9.34 3.15
C ASN A 99 -18.50 -9.20 4.06
N GLY A 100 -17.40 -8.68 3.50
CA GLY A 100 -16.10 -8.58 4.17
C GLY A 100 -15.18 -9.76 3.87
N ALA A 101 -14.08 -9.83 4.59
CA ALA A 101 -13.07 -10.87 4.45
C ALA A 101 -12.86 -11.60 5.77
N ASP A 102 -12.78 -12.94 5.71
CA ASP A 102 -12.43 -13.77 6.88
C ASP A 102 -10.95 -13.61 7.28
N LEU A 103 -10.09 -13.24 6.32
CA LEU A 103 -8.66 -13.00 6.53
C LEU A 103 -8.20 -11.78 5.74
N ALA A 104 -7.55 -10.84 6.42
CA ALA A 104 -6.78 -9.76 5.81
C ALA A 104 -5.34 -9.81 6.32
N GLY A 105 -4.38 -9.64 5.42
CA GLY A 105 -2.95 -9.65 5.73
C GLY A 105 -2.24 -8.47 5.06
N VAL A 106 -1.23 -7.92 5.74
CA VAL A 106 -0.34 -6.87 5.22
C VAL A 106 1.08 -7.41 5.25
N GLY A 107 1.83 -7.20 4.18
CA GLY A 107 3.20 -7.69 4.06
C GLY A 107 4.00 -6.96 3.00
N GLY A 108 5.27 -7.35 2.86
CA GLY A 108 6.15 -6.89 1.79
C GLY A 108 6.43 -8.01 0.79
N VAL A 109 6.81 -7.64 -0.43
CA VAL A 109 7.29 -8.56 -1.46
C VAL A 109 8.68 -8.10 -1.88
N VAL A 110 9.60 -9.05 -2.01
CA VAL A 110 10.88 -8.85 -2.70
C VAL A 110 10.89 -9.63 -4.01
N GLN A 111 11.59 -9.09 -4.99
CA GLN A 111 11.79 -9.73 -6.28
C GLN A 111 13.28 -9.72 -6.62
N ALA A 112 13.81 -10.89 -6.96
CA ALA A 112 15.17 -11.07 -7.46
C ALA A 112 15.13 -11.70 -8.86
N SER A 113 16.23 -11.56 -9.59
CA SER A 113 16.47 -12.40 -10.79
C SER A 113 16.47 -13.88 -10.39
N PRO A 114 16.03 -14.82 -11.26
CA PRO A 114 16.11 -16.26 -10.99
C PRO A 114 17.52 -16.75 -10.62
N PHE A 115 18.55 -16.02 -11.04
CA PHE A 115 19.97 -16.32 -10.76
C PHE A 115 20.61 -15.33 -9.76
N GLY A 116 19.83 -14.39 -9.22
CA GLY A 116 20.31 -13.39 -8.26
C GLY A 116 20.04 -13.81 -6.83
N SER A 117 20.81 -13.23 -5.89
CA SER A 117 20.48 -13.33 -4.46
C SER A 117 19.17 -12.59 -4.17
N SER A 118 18.35 -13.14 -3.27
CA SER A 118 17.18 -12.42 -2.75
C SER A 118 17.65 -11.10 -2.12
N PRO A 119 17.07 -9.95 -2.47
CA PRO A 119 17.42 -8.72 -1.79
C PRO A 119 16.92 -8.77 -0.33
N PRO A 120 17.54 -7.98 0.56
CA PRO A 120 17.02 -7.76 1.91
C PRO A 120 15.56 -7.28 1.90
N MET A 121 14.75 -7.81 2.82
CA MET A 121 13.39 -7.33 3.12
C MET A 121 13.46 -6.04 3.95
N GLY A 122 12.43 -5.19 3.90
CA GLY A 122 12.34 -3.99 4.73
C GLY A 122 12.89 -2.74 4.04
N ASP A 123 13.83 -2.05 4.68
CA ASP A 123 14.50 -0.84 4.16
C ASP A 123 15.61 -1.16 3.16
N GLY A 124 15.96 -2.44 3.00
CA GLY A 124 16.94 -2.90 2.05
C GLY A 124 18.40 -2.71 2.49
N VAL A 125 18.65 -2.32 3.74
CA VAL A 125 20.01 -2.10 4.26
C VAL A 125 20.57 -3.41 4.81
N VAL A 126 21.60 -3.96 4.15
CA VAL A 126 22.39 -5.09 4.68
C VAL A 126 23.51 -4.53 5.56
N ARG A 127 23.60 -4.98 6.82
CA ARG A 127 24.75 -4.71 7.70
C ARG A 127 25.83 -5.77 7.54
#